data_AF-A0A3N5RCQ3-F1
#
_entry.id   AF-A0A3N5RCQ3-F1
#
_cell.length_a   1.000
_cell.length_b   1.000
_cell.length_c   1.000
_cell.angle_alpha   90.00
_cell.angle_beta   90.00
_cell.angle_gamma   90.00
#
_symmetry.space_group_name_H-M   'P 1'
#
loop_
_entity.id
_entity.type
_entity.pdbx_description
1 polymer ?
#
loop_
_entity_poly.entity_id
_entity_poly.type
_entity_poly.pdbx_seq_one_letter_code
_entity_poly.pdbx_strand_id
1 'polypeptide(L)'
;MKLLLRTKARKTRAQSMVEFALVLPLLLMLLFGIIEFGRLLLFYSSVISASREGARYGSASGDVGGFVKRYEDCAGIRQAAKRVGFFASLQDTDIVISYDHGPDTGELLYTCSETQPDWGPPRPPEPRWGDRIVVVVSRTFEPIVPLIPIDPVTLSSTTARTIFKEVEIEGTPATPWPTITRRPTNTPTPTETPKKWNPTPTDTPVPPTDTPIPTDTPVPTDTPVPTDTPVGMPTPTETSTATLTPTPTETPTPTPTPTPTITPTPVCQAISIDLLYTKRTVEGSISGELRWRINNPSSLVDIRLENLAIRWPNTSPAIKLYQTLIDGSTELWSSAGQIPPSYSIAFTGNEGNRTFDTEATRALNVLFTRNLVVGHYNLLATFRNLSNDTTCTTSTGGYLAAPP
;
A
#
# COMPACT_ATOMS: atom_id res chain seq x y z
N MET A 1 23.90 -91.35 29.71
CA MET A 1 22.91 -90.74 28.81
C MET A 1 23.00 -89.22 28.95
N LYS A 2 23.80 -88.55 28.09
CA LYS A 2 24.00 -87.09 28.10
C LYS A 2 23.05 -86.49 27.06
N LEU A 3 21.99 -85.84 27.50
CA LEU A 3 21.13 -85.02 26.63
C LEU A 3 21.58 -83.56 26.77
N LEU A 4 22.39 -83.09 25.82
CA LEU A 4 22.76 -81.68 25.70
C LEU A 4 21.81 -81.01 24.71
N LEU A 5 20.75 -80.38 25.22
CA LEU A 5 19.94 -79.45 24.45
C LEU A 5 20.69 -78.11 24.34
N ARG A 6 21.31 -77.87 23.19
CA ARG A 6 21.85 -76.57 22.80
C ARG A 6 20.72 -75.71 22.21
N THR A 7 20.23 -74.75 22.97
CA THR A 7 19.33 -73.71 22.45
C THR A 7 20.14 -72.69 21.64
N LYS A 8 19.84 -72.60 20.34
CA LYS A 8 20.48 -71.68 19.39
C LYS A 8 19.76 -70.32 19.44
N ALA A 9 20.33 -69.36 20.15
CA ALA A 9 19.79 -68.00 20.20
C ALA A 9 19.91 -67.31 18.82
N ARG A 10 18.77 -66.93 18.24
CA ARG A 10 18.69 -66.26 16.93
C ARG A 10 19.07 -64.79 17.09
N LYS A 11 20.26 -64.41 16.59
CA LYS A 11 20.74 -63.02 16.52
C LYS A 11 20.31 -62.38 15.20
N THR A 12 19.23 -61.60 15.19
CA THR A 12 18.84 -60.80 14.00
C THR A 12 18.26 -59.41 14.31
N ARG A 13 18.18 -58.99 15.58
CA ARG A 13 17.57 -57.69 15.94
C ARG A 13 18.52 -56.47 15.92
N ALA A 14 19.83 -56.67 15.79
CA ALA A 14 20.80 -55.58 15.85
C ALA A 14 21.26 -55.06 14.47
N GLN A 15 21.08 -55.85 13.40
CA GLN A 15 21.59 -55.49 12.06
C GLN A 15 20.85 -54.29 11.45
N SER A 16 19.53 -54.25 11.55
CA SER A 16 18.71 -53.15 11.02
C SER A 16 19.01 -51.79 11.68
N MET A 17 19.41 -51.79 12.95
CA MET A 17 19.78 -50.56 13.68
C MET A 17 21.09 -49.96 13.14
N VAL A 18 22.04 -50.80 12.72
CA VAL A 18 23.32 -50.36 12.16
C VAL A 18 23.14 -49.85 10.73
N GLU A 19 22.33 -50.53 9.92
CA GLU A 19 22.01 -50.07 8.56
C GLU A 19 21.31 -48.70 8.59
N PHE A 20 20.35 -48.51 9.51
CA PHE A 20 19.71 -47.21 9.70
C PHE A 20 20.69 -46.13 10.20
N ALA A 21 21.58 -46.46 11.14
CA ALA A 21 22.56 -45.51 11.67
C ALA A 21 23.57 -45.02 10.62
N LEU A 22 23.84 -45.82 9.57
CA LEU A 22 24.71 -45.43 8.45
C LEU A 22 23.97 -44.62 7.38
N VAL A 23 22.71 -44.95 7.09
CA VAL A 23 21.91 -44.24 6.07
C VAL A 23 21.39 -42.90 6.58
N LEU A 24 21.02 -42.81 7.86
CA LEU A 24 20.48 -41.59 8.48
C LEU A 24 21.37 -40.34 8.27
N PRO A 25 22.69 -40.34 8.58
CA PRO A 25 23.52 -39.15 8.38
C PRO A 25 23.64 -38.75 6.90
N LEU A 26 23.68 -39.72 5.97
CA LEU A 26 23.69 -39.46 4.54
C LEU A 26 22.37 -38.82 4.08
N LEU A 27 21.24 -39.37 4.54
CA LEU A 27 19.91 -38.85 4.26
C LEU A 27 19.73 -37.44 4.82
N LEU A 28 20.17 -37.19 6.05
CA LEU A 28 20.13 -35.87 6.68
C LEU A 28 21.01 -34.86 5.92
N MET A 29 22.23 -35.25 5.52
CA MET A 29 23.09 -34.38 4.70
C MET A 29 22.40 -33.99 3.39
N LEU A 30 21.77 -34.95 2.69
CA LEU A 30 21.04 -34.68 1.46
C LEU A 30 19.85 -33.75 1.70
N LEU A 31 19.05 -34.00 2.74
CA LEU A 31 17.88 -33.18 3.08
C LEU A 31 18.28 -31.75 3.45
N PHE A 32 19.30 -31.57 4.31
CA PHE A 32 19.80 -30.24 4.64
C PHE A 32 20.39 -29.53 3.43
N GLY A 33 21.08 -30.25 2.53
CA GLY A 33 21.57 -29.67 1.27
C GLY A 33 20.44 -29.13 0.38
N ILE A 34 19.36 -29.88 0.23
CA ILE A 34 18.18 -29.44 -0.55
C ILE A 34 17.49 -28.25 0.13
N ILE A 35 17.35 -28.28 1.45
CA ILE A 35 16.72 -27.19 2.23
C ILE A 35 17.54 -25.90 2.13
N GLU A 36 18.87 -25.96 2.28
CA GLU A 36 19.74 -24.79 2.16
C GLU A 36 19.73 -24.22 0.74
N PHE A 37 19.77 -25.07 -0.28
CA PHE A 37 19.67 -24.62 -1.67
C PHE A 37 18.33 -23.93 -1.95
N GLY A 38 17.22 -24.51 -1.47
CA GLY A 38 15.90 -23.90 -1.57
C GLY A 38 15.82 -22.55 -0.85
N ARG A 39 16.39 -22.46 0.36
CA ARG A 39 16.44 -21.21 1.13
C ARG A 39 17.29 -20.15 0.43
N LEU A 40 18.43 -20.52 -0.16
CA LEU A 40 19.28 -19.62 -0.92
C LEU A 40 18.54 -19.00 -2.12
N LEU A 41 17.78 -19.82 -2.86
CA LEU A 41 16.97 -19.33 -3.99
C LEU A 41 15.87 -18.36 -3.54
N LEU A 42 15.16 -18.67 -2.45
CA LEU A 42 14.16 -17.77 -1.87
C LEU A 42 14.79 -16.46 -1.40
N PHE A 43 15.95 -16.53 -0.77
CA PHE A 43 16.71 -15.37 -0.31
C PHE A 43 17.15 -14.48 -1.48
N TYR A 44 17.68 -15.07 -2.55
CA TYR A 44 18.04 -14.36 -3.78
C TYR A 44 16.84 -13.65 -4.42
N SER A 45 15.71 -14.36 -4.57
CA SER A 45 14.46 -13.79 -5.09
C SER A 45 13.94 -12.63 -4.23
N SER A 46 14.10 -12.74 -2.91
CA SER A 46 13.73 -11.70 -1.94
C SER A 46 14.55 -10.42 -2.11
N VAL A 47 15.88 -10.53 -2.26
CA VAL A 47 16.79 -9.39 -2.49
C VAL A 47 16.46 -8.66 -3.81
N ILE A 48 16.20 -9.41 -4.88
CA ILE A 48 15.80 -8.82 -6.18
C ILE A 48 14.48 -8.06 -6.04
N SER A 49 13.47 -8.72 -5.48
CA SER A 49 12.13 -8.13 -5.34
C SER A 49 12.15 -6.86 -4.50
N ALA A 50 12.93 -6.86 -3.41
CA ALA A 50 13.12 -5.70 -2.55
C ALA A 50 13.70 -4.50 -3.29
N SER A 51 14.78 -4.69 -4.07
CA SER A 51 15.38 -3.60 -4.84
C SER A 51 14.40 -3.00 -5.86
N ARG A 52 13.59 -3.85 -6.53
CA ARG A 52 12.62 -3.43 -7.55
C ARG A 52 11.45 -2.68 -6.94
N GLU A 53 10.95 -3.12 -5.80
CA GLU A 53 9.83 -2.48 -5.12
C GLU A 53 10.24 -1.14 -4.49
N GLY A 54 11.44 -1.06 -3.90
CA GLY A 54 11.99 0.21 -3.42
C GLY A 54 12.11 1.24 -4.55
N ALA A 55 12.72 0.85 -5.67
CA ALA A 55 12.84 1.73 -6.84
C ALA A 55 11.47 2.13 -7.41
N ARG A 56 10.50 1.19 -7.46
CA ARG A 56 9.13 1.46 -7.92
C ARG A 56 8.45 2.50 -7.04
N TYR A 57 8.50 2.33 -5.72
CA TYR A 57 7.89 3.27 -4.77
C TYR A 57 8.47 4.67 -4.94
N GLY A 58 9.80 4.81 -4.93
CA GLY A 58 10.45 6.12 -5.01
C GLY A 58 10.31 6.80 -6.37
N SER A 59 10.21 6.03 -7.46
CA SER A 59 10.00 6.59 -8.81
C SER A 59 8.58 7.10 -9.07
N ALA A 60 7.60 6.70 -8.25
CA ALA A 60 6.20 7.00 -8.48
C ALA A 60 5.89 8.49 -8.28
N SER A 61 5.05 9.05 -9.15
CA SER A 61 4.52 10.40 -8.96
C SER A 61 3.52 10.43 -7.81
N GLY A 62 3.55 11.51 -7.02
CA GLY A 62 2.62 11.74 -5.93
C GLY A 62 3.30 12.13 -4.63
N ASP A 63 2.49 12.24 -3.59
CA ASP A 63 2.87 12.66 -2.24
C ASP A 63 2.49 11.55 -1.25
N VAL A 64 3.23 11.43 -0.14
CA VAL A 64 2.90 10.53 0.98
C VAL A 64 2.09 11.22 2.08
N GLY A 65 1.79 12.50 1.89
CA GLY A 65 1.25 13.42 2.89
C GLY A 65 2.34 14.38 3.36
N GLY A 66 1.96 15.63 3.62
CA GLY A 66 2.88 16.63 4.19
C GLY A 66 3.86 17.26 3.20
N PHE A 67 3.54 17.29 1.90
CA PHE A 67 4.41 17.86 0.86
C PHE A 67 5.73 17.09 0.69
N VAL A 68 5.71 15.79 1.02
CA VAL A 68 6.85 14.89 0.88
C VAL A 68 6.60 14.03 -0.35
N LYS A 69 7.35 14.30 -1.41
CA LYS A 69 7.28 13.49 -2.62
C LYS A 69 7.77 12.08 -2.33
N ARG A 70 7.30 11.09 -3.09
CA ARG A 70 7.70 9.68 -2.91
C ARG A 70 9.21 9.44 -3.00
N TYR A 71 9.92 10.20 -3.83
CA TYR A 71 11.38 10.14 -3.91
C TYR A 71 12.07 10.82 -2.70
N GLU A 72 11.38 11.68 -1.96
CA GLU A 72 11.93 12.29 -0.72
C GLU A 72 11.73 11.36 0.50
N ASP A 73 10.77 10.43 0.41
CA ASP A 73 10.41 9.52 1.49
C ASP A 73 11.34 8.29 1.59
N CYS A 74 12.58 8.52 2.05
CA CYS A 74 13.56 7.45 2.24
C CYS A 74 13.04 6.34 3.17
N ALA A 75 12.25 6.68 4.20
CA ALA A 75 11.68 5.71 5.12
C ALA A 75 10.64 4.81 4.43
N GLY A 76 9.72 5.39 3.66
CA GLY A 76 8.74 4.62 2.89
C GLY A 76 9.36 3.78 1.79
N ILE A 77 10.43 4.24 1.14
CA ILE A 77 11.19 3.44 0.17
C ILE A 77 11.79 2.19 0.85
N ARG A 78 12.42 2.36 2.02
CA ARG A 78 12.96 1.25 2.82
C ARG A 78 11.85 0.29 3.25
N GLN A 79 10.73 0.81 3.74
CA GLN A 79 9.58 -0.01 4.14
C GLN A 79 8.99 -0.79 2.96
N ALA A 80 8.88 -0.18 1.78
CA ALA A 80 8.41 -0.84 0.58
C ALA A 80 9.31 -2.01 0.16
N ALA A 81 10.64 -1.81 0.21
CA ALA A 81 11.61 -2.86 -0.04
C ALA A 81 11.53 -3.99 1.01
N LYS A 82 11.47 -3.66 2.31
CA LYS A 82 11.36 -4.64 3.41
C LYS A 82 10.07 -5.45 3.33
N ARG A 83 8.94 -4.84 2.92
CA ARG A 83 7.63 -5.51 2.80
C ARG A 83 7.68 -6.73 1.87
N VAL A 84 8.36 -6.62 0.73
CA VAL A 84 8.49 -7.72 -0.24
C VAL A 84 9.74 -8.57 -0.02
N GLY A 85 10.69 -8.05 0.77
CA GLY A 85 11.97 -8.70 1.10
C GLY A 85 11.97 -9.53 2.40
N PHE A 86 10.79 -9.90 2.91
CA PHE A 86 10.63 -10.52 4.23
C PHE A 86 11.48 -11.78 4.45
N PHE A 87 11.62 -12.65 3.44
CA PHE A 87 12.37 -13.91 3.55
C PHE A 87 13.88 -13.72 3.77
N ALA A 88 14.44 -12.57 3.37
CA ALA A 88 15.84 -12.22 3.62
C ALA A 88 16.05 -11.48 4.96
N SER A 89 14.97 -11.20 5.71
CA SER A 89 14.99 -10.45 6.98
C SER A 89 15.79 -9.14 6.88
N LEU A 90 15.54 -8.39 5.81
CA LEU A 90 16.25 -7.15 5.48
C LEU A 90 16.14 -6.11 6.61
N GLN A 91 17.28 -5.53 6.96
CA GLN A 91 17.43 -4.36 7.81
C GLN A 91 17.58 -3.10 6.95
N ASP A 92 17.46 -1.93 7.59
CA ASP A 92 17.64 -0.67 6.86
C ASP A 92 19.09 -0.52 6.34
N THR A 93 20.09 -1.01 7.07
CA THR A 93 21.49 -1.02 6.62
C THR A 93 21.74 -1.83 5.34
N ASP A 94 20.85 -2.77 5.02
CA ASP A 94 20.97 -3.62 3.83
C ASP A 94 20.45 -2.91 2.57
N ILE A 95 19.82 -1.74 2.71
CA ILE A 95 19.17 -1.00 1.64
C ILE A 95 19.90 0.34 1.48
N VAL A 96 20.51 0.56 0.33
CA VAL A 96 21.13 1.84 -0.03
C VAL A 96 20.30 2.48 -1.14
N ILE A 97 19.85 3.71 -0.89
CA ILE A 97 19.02 4.48 -1.83
C ILE A 97 19.85 5.68 -2.27
N SER A 98 20.01 5.83 -3.58
CA SER A 98 20.77 6.91 -4.19
C SER A 98 20.08 7.44 -5.44
N TYR A 99 20.56 8.59 -5.93
CA TYR A 99 20.04 9.29 -7.09
C TYR A 99 21.17 9.59 -8.06
N ASP A 100 20.92 9.41 -9.36
CA ASP A 100 21.87 9.73 -10.43
C ASP A 100 21.21 10.48 -11.60
N HIS A 101 22.04 11.06 -12.46
CA HIS A 101 21.62 11.78 -13.69
C HIS A 101 21.44 10.86 -14.92
N GLY A 102 21.39 9.54 -14.72
CA GLY A 102 21.31 8.57 -15.80
C GLY A 102 22.41 7.51 -15.75
N PRO A 103 22.28 6.46 -16.57
CA PRO A 103 23.36 5.50 -16.74
C PRO A 103 24.52 6.26 -17.41
N ASP A 104 25.75 6.05 -16.98
CA ASP A 104 26.98 6.59 -17.59
C ASP A 104 27.46 7.97 -17.14
N THR A 105 26.75 8.69 -16.26
CA THR A 105 27.30 9.93 -15.68
C THR A 105 28.25 9.67 -14.51
N GLY A 106 28.08 8.56 -13.78
CA GLY A 106 28.87 8.20 -12.59
C GLY A 106 28.73 9.18 -11.41
N GLU A 107 27.93 10.23 -11.58
CA GLU A 107 27.71 11.27 -10.58
C GLU A 107 26.55 10.86 -9.66
N LEU A 108 26.91 10.48 -8.44
CA LEU A 108 25.95 10.32 -7.34
C LEU A 108 25.48 11.71 -6.90
N LEU A 109 24.19 11.95 -7.09
CA LEU A 109 23.55 13.22 -6.77
C LEU A 109 23.29 13.36 -5.27
N TYR A 110 22.75 12.28 -4.69
CA TYR A 110 22.33 12.23 -3.30
C TYR A 110 22.18 10.78 -2.87
N THR A 111 22.50 10.49 -1.61
CA THR A 111 22.24 9.20 -0.97
C THR A 111 21.39 9.44 0.26
N CYS A 112 20.30 8.70 0.42
CA CYS A 112 19.49 8.75 1.62
C CYS A 112 20.34 8.32 2.83
N SER A 113 20.63 9.24 3.75
CA SER A 113 21.24 8.93 5.04
C SER A 113 20.19 8.77 6.14
N GLU A 114 20.47 7.89 7.11
CA GLU A 114 19.71 7.75 8.36
C GLU A 114 20.09 8.79 9.42
N THR A 115 21.28 9.40 9.31
CA THR A 115 21.76 10.39 10.28
C THR A 115 21.21 11.77 9.95
N GLN A 116 20.12 12.09 10.65
CA GLN A 116 19.39 13.35 10.54
C GLN A 116 20.09 14.44 11.36
N PRO A 117 20.48 15.60 10.79
CA PRO A 117 20.76 16.79 11.57
C PRO A 117 19.44 17.39 12.10
N ASP A 118 19.47 18.05 13.26
CA ASP A 118 18.31 18.69 13.93
C ASP A 118 17.55 19.76 13.10
N TRP A 119 18.00 20.08 11.89
CA TRP A 119 17.40 21.06 10.97
C TRP A 119 16.57 20.43 9.83
N GLY A 120 15.97 19.26 10.09
CA GLY A 120 15.15 18.52 9.14
C GLY A 120 15.98 17.61 8.23
N PRO A 121 15.36 16.62 7.55
CA PRO A 121 16.11 15.67 6.75
C PRO A 121 16.82 16.40 5.60
N PRO A 122 18.09 16.08 5.30
CA PRO A 122 18.64 16.41 3.99
C PRO A 122 17.70 15.78 2.95
N ARG A 123 17.11 16.62 2.09
CA ARG A 123 16.22 16.15 1.03
C ARG A 123 17.05 16.01 -0.24
N PRO A 124 16.78 15.00 -1.09
CA PRO A 124 17.33 14.99 -2.42
C PRO A 124 16.96 16.31 -3.12
N PRO A 125 17.88 16.90 -3.91
CA PRO A 125 17.55 18.06 -4.73
C PRO A 125 16.40 17.72 -5.68
N GLU A 126 15.68 18.75 -6.16
CA GLU A 126 14.59 18.51 -7.10
C GLU A 126 15.10 17.76 -8.35
N PRO A 127 14.48 16.63 -8.70
CA PRO A 127 14.92 15.81 -9.82
C PRO A 127 14.68 16.56 -11.14
N ARG A 128 15.69 16.49 -12.01
CA ARG A 128 15.63 16.96 -13.40
C ARG A 128 15.11 15.85 -14.31
N TRP A 129 14.77 16.23 -15.53
CA TRP A 129 14.42 15.28 -16.58
C TRP A 129 15.57 14.30 -16.80
N GLY A 130 15.26 13.00 -16.69
CA GLY A 130 16.23 11.91 -16.85
C GLY A 130 16.81 11.38 -15.54
N ASP A 131 16.63 12.08 -14.41
CA ASP A 131 17.14 11.64 -13.11
C ASP A 131 16.47 10.33 -12.68
N ARG A 132 17.27 9.47 -12.05
CA ARG A 132 16.85 8.13 -11.64
C ARG A 132 17.09 7.92 -10.16
N ILE A 133 16.18 7.16 -9.55
CA ILE A 133 16.41 6.52 -8.26
C ILE A 133 17.12 5.19 -8.49
N VAL A 134 18.18 4.93 -7.72
CA VAL A 134 18.97 3.71 -7.72
C VAL A 134 18.91 3.09 -6.32
N VAL A 135 18.28 1.92 -6.23
CA VAL A 135 18.14 1.16 -4.98
C VAL A 135 19.02 -0.07 -5.06
N VAL A 136 20.00 -0.14 -4.17
CA VAL A 136 20.89 -1.29 -3.99
C VAL A 136 20.45 -2.01 -2.72
N VAL A 137 20.19 -3.30 -2.82
CA VAL A 137 19.93 -4.16 -1.65
C VAL A 137 21.06 -5.17 -1.56
N SER A 138 21.71 -5.29 -0.41
CA SER A 138 22.81 -6.23 -0.17
C SER A 138 22.64 -6.91 1.18
N ARG A 139 22.63 -8.25 1.19
CA ARG A 139 22.51 -9.05 2.42
C ARG A 139 23.38 -10.29 2.34
N THR A 140 24.01 -10.65 3.46
CA THR A 140 24.79 -11.88 3.61
C THR A 140 23.87 -13.07 3.93
N PHE A 141 23.99 -14.14 3.15
CA PHE A 141 23.35 -15.42 3.45
C PHE A 141 24.25 -16.26 4.35
N GLU A 142 23.73 -16.63 5.52
CA GLU A 142 24.41 -17.50 6.50
C GLU A 142 23.71 -18.86 6.55
N PRO A 143 24.38 -19.98 6.19
CA PRO A 143 23.83 -21.33 6.31
C PRO A 143 23.35 -21.65 7.74
N ILE A 144 22.23 -22.35 7.88
CA ILE A 144 21.71 -22.81 9.18
C ILE A 144 22.61 -23.91 9.74
N VAL A 145 23.11 -24.77 8.84
CA VAL A 145 23.93 -25.92 9.23
C VAL A 145 25.39 -25.69 8.79
N PRO A 146 26.34 -25.49 9.72
CA PRO A 146 27.76 -25.31 9.40
C PRO A 146 28.47 -26.62 9.00
N LEU A 147 27.72 -27.69 8.66
CA LEU A 147 28.29 -29.00 8.30
C LEU A 147 29.06 -28.96 6.97
N ILE A 148 28.70 -28.04 6.08
CA ILE A 148 29.40 -27.82 4.82
C ILE A 148 30.13 -26.47 4.98
N PRO A 149 31.45 -26.39 4.74
CA PRO A 149 32.20 -25.14 4.78
C PRO A 149 31.85 -24.30 3.54
N ILE A 150 30.66 -23.71 3.56
CA ILE A 150 30.24 -22.70 2.61
C ILE A 150 30.50 -21.36 3.28
N ASP A 151 31.43 -20.59 2.73
CA ASP A 151 31.68 -19.23 3.22
C ASP A 151 30.39 -18.40 3.05
N PRO A 152 30.08 -17.47 3.98
CA PRO A 152 28.94 -16.59 3.84
C PRO A 152 28.98 -15.84 2.51
N VAL A 153 27.89 -15.94 1.73
CA VAL A 153 27.80 -15.31 0.41
C VAL A 153 27.00 -14.02 0.52
N THR A 154 27.58 -12.92 0.04
CA THR A 154 26.86 -11.64 -0.07
C THR A 154 26.06 -11.61 -1.37
N LEU A 155 24.75 -11.49 -1.24
CA LEU A 155 23.84 -11.34 -2.37
C LEU A 155 23.46 -9.87 -2.50
N SER A 156 23.65 -9.30 -3.68
CA SER A 156 23.30 -7.91 -3.96
C SER A 156 22.48 -7.78 -5.24
N SER A 157 21.48 -6.89 -5.22
CA SER A 157 20.68 -6.51 -6.37
C SER A 157 20.57 -5.00 -6.45
N THR A 158 20.81 -4.46 -7.65
CA THR A 158 20.67 -3.02 -7.94
C THR A 158 19.55 -2.82 -8.94
N THR A 159 18.58 -1.95 -8.63
CA THR A 159 17.52 -1.54 -9.56
C THR A 159 17.50 -0.03 -9.69
N ALA A 160 17.48 0.46 -10.94
CA ALA A 160 17.33 1.88 -11.25
C ALA A 160 16.00 2.17 -11.97
N ARG A 161 15.35 3.30 -11.67
CA ARG A 161 14.14 3.79 -12.36
C ARG A 161 14.14 5.31 -12.49
N THR A 162 13.67 5.83 -13.61
CA THR A 162 13.45 7.27 -13.81
C THR A 162 12.34 7.79 -12.90
N ILE A 163 12.51 8.97 -12.33
CA ILE A 163 11.54 9.58 -11.40
C ILE A 163 10.45 10.31 -12.18
N PHE A 164 9.17 10.04 -11.86
CA PHE A 164 8.04 10.77 -12.41
C PHE A 164 7.65 11.94 -11.48
N LYS A 165 7.87 13.20 -11.90
CA LYS A 165 7.55 14.39 -11.10
C LYS A 165 6.09 14.80 -11.24
N GLU A 166 5.66 15.06 -12.47
CA GLU A 166 4.34 15.60 -12.81
C GLU A 166 3.79 14.81 -13.99
N VAL A 167 2.60 14.23 -13.81
CA VAL A 167 1.81 13.64 -14.89
C VAL A 167 0.70 14.63 -15.16
N GLU A 168 0.81 15.37 -16.26
CA GLU A 168 -0.27 16.22 -16.73
C GLU A 168 -1.38 15.32 -17.24
N ILE A 169 -2.51 15.31 -16.53
CA ILE A 169 -3.71 14.61 -16.95
C ILE A 169 -4.54 15.63 -17.71
N GLU A 170 -4.41 15.66 -19.03
CA GLU A 170 -5.39 16.35 -19.87
C GLU A 170 -6.72 15.58 -19.79
N GLY A 171 -7.61 16.04 -18.92
CA GLY A 171 -9.00 15.62 -18.96
C GLY A 171 -9.67 16.25 -20.17
N THR A 172 -10.42 15.46 -20.95
CA THR A 172 -11.35 16.04 -21.93
C THR A 172 -12.26 17.02 -21.18
N PRO A 173 -12.34 18.30 -21.58
CA PRO A 173 -13.06 19.30 -20.81
C PRO A 173 -14.52 18.85 -20.61
N ALA A 174 -15.03 19.01 -19.39
CA ALA A 174 -16.44 18.80 -19.11
C ALA A 174 -17.26 19.66 -20.09
N THR A 175 -18.17 19.03 -20.83
CA THR A 175 -19.08 19.76 -21.71
C THR A 175 -19.84 20.80 -20.87
N PRO A 176 -19.87 22.07 -21.28
CA PRO A 176 -20.68 23.05 -20.58
C PRO A 176 -22.14 22.69 -20.89
N TRP A 177 -22.98 22.72 -19.85
CA TRP A 177 -24.44 22.58 -19.84
C TRP A 177 -25.02 21.14 -19.75
N PRO A 178 -25.89 20.86 -18.76
CA PRO A 178 -26.72 19.66 -18.78
C PRO A 178 -27.73 19.78 -19.92
N THR A 179 -27.58 18.97 -20.96
CA THR A 179 -28.65 18.77 -21.93
C THR A 179 -29.79 18.04 -21.20
N ILE A 180 -30.92 18.71 -21.02
CA ILE A 180 -32.14 18.09 -20.49
C ILE A 180 -32.62 17.04 -21.50
N THR A 181 -32.20 15.80 -21.31
CA THR A 181 -32.79 14.66 -22.02
C THR A 181 -34.20 14.46 -21.47
N ARG A 182 -35.22 14.73 -22.28
CA ARG A 182 -36.61 14.41 -21.91
C ARG A 182 -36.71 12.91 -21.64
N ARG A 183 -37.31 12.58 -20.49
CA ARG A 183 -37.70 11.25 -20.02
C ARG A 183 -38.08 10.32 -21.19
N PRO A 184 -37.55 9.09 -21.28
CA PRO A 184 -37.95 8.17 -22.33
C PRO A 184 -39.44 7.85 -22.19
N THR A 185 -40.20 8.13 -23.26
CA THR A 185 -41.55 7.64 -23.47
C THR A 185 -41.50 6.13 -23.64
N ASN A 186 -42.44 5.42 -23.02
CA ASN A 186 -42.55 3.96 -23.09
C ASN A 186 -42.44 3.46 -24.53
N THR A 187 -41.44 2.60 -24.76
CA THR A 187 -41.23 1.86 -26.00
C THR A 187 -42.42 0.93 -26.25
N PRO A 188 -43.11 1.02 -27.40
CA PRO A 188 -44.06 -0.01 -27.79
C PRO A 188 -43.32 -1.28 -28.23
N THR A 189 -43.83 -2.42 -27.75
CA THR A 189 -43.46 -3.80 -28.07
C THR A 189 -43.22 -4.03 -29.58
N PRO A 190 -42.15 -4.76 -29.99
CA PRO A 190 -41.89 -5.01 -31.40
C PRO A 190 -42.94 -5.98 -31.99
N THR A 191 -43.59 -5.54 -33.05
CA THR A 191 -44.40 -6.37 -33.96
C THR A 191 -43.49 -7.02 -35.00
N GLU A 192 -43.53 -8.35 -35.11
CA GLU A 192 -42.82 -9.08 -36.16
C GLU A 192 -43.36 -8.70 -37.55
N THR A 193 -42.46 -8.48 -38.51
CA THR A 193 -42.79 -8.28 -39.92
C THR A 193 -41.90 -9.19 -40.78
N PRO A 194 -42.45 -9.89 -41.81
CA PRO A 194 -41.87 -11.12 -42.34
C PRO A 194 -40.76 -10.90 -43.39
N LYS A 195 -39.82 -11.85 -43.45
CA LYS A 195 -38.76 -11.96 -44.46
C LYS A 195 -39.34 -12.23 -45.85
N LYS A 196 -38.91 -11.44 -46.84
CA LYS A 196 -39.09 -11.72 -48.27
C LYS A 196 -37.76 -12.19 -48.89
N TRP A 197 -37.81 -13.36 -49.51
CA TRP A 197 -36.73 -14.03 -50.23
C TRP A 197 -36.58 -13.48 -51.66
N ASN A 198 -35.34 -13.42 -52.19
CA ASN A 198 -35.09 -13.64 -53.63
C ASN A 198 -33.63 -14.11 -53.90
N PRO A 199 -33.38 -14.95 -54.93
CA PRO A 199 -32.19 -15.81 -55.09
C PRO A 199 -31.05 -15.27 -55.99
N THR A 200 -29.79 -15.63 -55.64
CA THR A 200 -28.77 -16.47 -56.35
C THR A 200 -28.44 -16.24 -57.86
N PRO A 201 -27.29 -16.68 -58.44
CA PRO A 201 -25.87 -16.92 -58.01
C PRO A 201 -24.82 -16.19 -58.91
N THR A 202 -23.51 -16.29 -58.62
CA THR A 202 -22.49 -16.81 -59.57
C THR A 202 -21.19 -17.14 -58.83
N ASP A 203 -20.65 -18.30 -59.19
CA ASP A 203 -19.61 -19.13 -58.58
C ASP A 203 -18.23 -18.83 -59.21
N THR A 204 -17.14 -18.83 -58.45
CA THR A 204 -15.79 -19.23 -58.91
C THR A 204 -14.90 -19.57 -57.69
N PRO A 205 -14.09 -20.64 -57.71
CA PRO A 205 -13.67 -21.35 -56.49
C PRO A 205 -12.15 -21.36 -56.17
N VAL A 206 -11.84 -22.00 -55.03
CA VAL A 206 -10.58 -22.69 -54.60
C VAL A 206 -9.57 -21.85 -53.77
N PRO A 207 -8.84 -22.42 -52.76
CA PRO A 207 -9.16 -23.45 -51.75
C PRO A 207 -8.92 -22.97 -50.29
N PRO A 208 -9.54 -23.58 -49.25
CA PRO A 208 -9.08 -23.40 -47.88
C PRO A 208 -8.02 -24.46 -47.49
N THR A 209 -6.84 -24.00 -47.07
CA THR A 209 -5.92 -24.77 -46.24
C THR A 209 -5.90 -24.10 -44.88
N ASP A 210 -6.67 -24.64 -43.93
CA ASP A 210 -6.44 -24.39 -42.52
C ASP A 210 -6.52 -25.73 -41.79
N THR A 211 -5.35 -26.13 -41.32
CA THR A 211 -5.09 -27.29 -40.47
C THR A 211 -5.74 -27.07 -39.10
N PRO A 212 -6.71 -27.88 -38.67
CA PRO A 212 -7.17 -27.86 -37.29
C PRO A 212 -6.17 -28.60 -36.39
N ILE A 213 -5.71 -27.91 -35.34
CA ILE A 213 -4.99 -28.50 -34.21
C ILE A 213 -6.00 -29.36 -33.42
N PRO A 214 -5.73 -30.65 -33.15
CA PRO A 214 -6.64 -31.51 -32.41
C PRO A 214 -6.66 -31.19 -30.91
N THR A 215 -7.87 -31.03 -30.39
CA THR A 215 -8.26 -31.19 -28.99
C THR A 215 -8.36 -32.67 -28.65
N ASP A 216 -7.68 -33.12 -27.58
CA ASP A 216 -8.26 -33.96 -26.53
C ASP A 216 -7.17 -34.43 -25.55
N THR A 217 -7.40 -34.25 -24.25
CA THR A 217 -6.91 -35.19 -23.24
C THR A 217 -7.89 -35.22 -22.06
N PRO A 218 -8.78 -36.22 -21.97
CA PRO A 218 -9.55 -36.48 -20.76
C PRO A 218 -8.69 -37.14 -19.66
N VAL A 219 -8.91 -36.72 -18.42
CA VAL A 219 -8.28 -37.19 -17.19
C VAL A 219 -8.85 -38.56 -16.78
N PRO A 220 -8.03 -39.55 -16.36
CA PRO A 220 -8.49 -40.90 -16.05
C PRO A 220 -9.28 -41.01 -14.73
N THR A 221 -10.27 -41.91 -14.75
CA THR A 221 -11.15 -42.34 -13.66
C THR A 221 -10.50 -43.44 -12.81
N ASP A 222 -10.55 -43.29 -11.48
CA ASP A 222 -10.12 -44.33 -10.53
C ASP A 222 -11.13 -45.48 -10.45
N THR A 223 -10.59 -46.70 -10.47
CA THR A 223 -11.29 -48.00 -10.45
C THR A 223 -11.39 -48.54 -9.01
N PRO A 224 -12.50 -49.16 -8.58
CA PRO A 224 -12.65 -49.77 -7.25
C PRO A 224 -12.06 -51.19 -7.16
N VAL A 225 -11.57 -51.57 -5.97
CA VAL A 225 -10.95 -52.88 -5.64
C VAL A 225 -11.47 -53.36 -4.26
N PRO A 226 -11.60 -54.69 -4.00
CA PRO A 226 -12.81 -55.29 -3.42
C PRO A 226 -12.78 -55.67 -1.93
N THR A 227 -13.99 -56.07 -1.49
CA THR A 227 -14.44 -56.79 -0.28
C THR A 227 -13.56 -57.96 0.18
N ASP A 228 -13.38 -58.07 1.49
CA ASP A 228 -13.07 -59.34 2.16
C ASP A 228 -13.89 -59.54 3.44
N THR A 229 -14.33 -60.78 3.62
CA THR A 229 -15.19 -61.29 4.70
C THR A 229 -14.31 -61.79 5.87
N PRO A 230 -14.81 -61.83 7.12
CA PRO A 230 -14.80 -63.15 7.77
C PRO A 230 -15.98 -63.47 8.69
N VAL A 231 -16.09 -64.79 8.86
CA VAL A 231 -17.04 -65.68 9.53
C VAL A 231 -17.05 -65.57 11.07
N GLY A 232 -18.19 -65.89 11.71
CA GLY A 232 -18.20 -66.56 13.02
C GLY A 232 -19.30 -66.16 14.03
N MET A 233 -20.38 -66.94 14.08
CA MET A 233 -21.44 -66.93 15.10
C MET A 233 -21.00 -67.73 16.36
N PRO A 234 -21.31 -67.28 17.59
CA PRO A 234 -22.20 -68.08 18.43
C PRO A 234 -23.25 -67.28 19.26
N THR A 235 -24.47 -67.83 19.24
CA THR A 235 -25.43 -68.04 20.36
C THR A 235 -26.23 -66.86 20.97
N PRO A 236 -27.59 -66.97 21.06
CA PRO A 236 -28.48 -65.97 21.64
C PRO A 236 -28.48 -66.00 23.18
N THR A 237 -28.51 -64.83 23.81
CA THR A 237 -28.84 -64.65 25.24
C THR A 237 -30.01 -63.69 25.34
N GLU A 238 -30.99 -64.04 26.17
CA GLU A 238 -32.31 -63.41 26.21
C GLU A 238 -32.34 -61.96 26.68
N THR A 239 -33.16 -61.19 25.96
CA THR A 239 -34.16 -60.20 26.40
C THR A 239 -34.07 -59.65 27.84
N SER A 240 -33.87 -58.33 27.95
CA SER A 240 -34.62 -57.54 28.92
C SER A 240 -34.95 -56.13 28.38
N THR A 241 -36.26 -55.89 28.30
CA THR A 241 -36.99 -54.67 28.67
C THR A 241 -36.70 -53.34 27.94
N ALA A 242 -37.72 -52.88 27.20
CA ALA A 242 -37.79 -51.56 26.58
C ALA A 242 -37.56 -50.42 27.57
N THR A 243 -36.63 -49.53 27.25
CA THR A 243 -36.41 -48.26 27.96
C THR A 243 -36.90 -47.12 27.05
N LEU A 244 -37.75 -46.26 27.60
CA LEU A 244 -38.45 -45.19 26.89
C LEU A 244 -37.47 -44.21 26.22
N THR A 245 -37.74 -43.91 24.95
CA THR A 245 -37.05 -42.88 24.16
C THR A 245 -37.28 -41.49 24.78
N PRO A 246 -36.24 -40.72 25.12
CA PRO A 246 -36.44 -39.33 25.54
C PRO A 246 -36.89 -38.47 24.35
N THR A 247 -37.93 -37.69 24.56
CA THR A 247 -38.49 -36.69 23.64
C THR A 247 -37.40 -35.71 23.18
N PRO A 248 -37.30 -35.35 21.88
CA PRO A 248 -36.31 -34.41 21.39
C PRO A 248 -36.46 -33.05 22.07
N THR A 249 -35.37 -32.56 22.66
CA THR A 249 -35.27 -31.21 23.23
C THR A 249 -35.30 -30.18 22.11
N GLU A 250 -36.18 -29.18 22.22
CA GLU A 250 -36.24 -28.10 21.22
C GLU A 250 -34.91 -27.37 21.11
N THR A 251 -34.45 -27.19 19.88
CA THR A 251 -33.23 -26.47 19.54
C THR A 251 -33.47 -24.98 19.78
N PRO A 252 -32.60 -24.26 20.54
CA PRO A 252 -32.80 -22.84 20.77
C PRO A 252 -32.72 -22.08 19.44
N THR A 253 -33.76 -21.30 19.15
CA THR A 253 -33.83 -20.38 18.02
C THR A 253 -32.60 -19.48 18.00
N PRO A 254 -31.90 -19.31 16.85
CA PRO A 254 -30.74 -18.44 16.79
C PRO A 254 -31.15 -17.00 17.13
N THR A 255 -30.54 -16.45 18.18
CA THR A 255 -30.63 -15.03 18.54
C THR A 255 -30.25 -14.19 17.31
N PRO A 256 -31.03 -13.17 16.92
CA PRO A 256 -30.67 -12.32 15.81
C PRO A 256 -29.30 -11.70 16.06
N THR A 257 -28.34 -12.02 15.19
CA THR A 257 -27.01 -11.41 15.17
C THR A 257 -27.21 -9.89 15.08
N PRO A 258 -26.59 -9.08 15.96
CA PRO A 258 -26.70 -7.64 15.85
C PRO A 258 -26.20 -7.22 14.46
N THR A 259 -27.08 -6.59 13.68
CA THR A 259 -26.72 -5.92 12.43
C THR A 259 -25.50 -5.05 12.71
N PRO A 260 -24.41 -5.13 11.91
CA PRO A 260 -23.25 -4.29 12.13
C PRO A 260 -23.71 -2.83 12.14
N THR A 261 -23.62 -2.20 13.30
CA THR A 261 -23.74 -0.74 13.40
C THR A 261 -22.66 -0.19 12.48
N ILE A 262 -23.08 0.53 11.44
CA ILE A 262 -22.18 1.28 10.56
C ILE A 262 -21.33 2.14 11.49
N THR A 263 -20.10 1.69 11.72
CA THR A 263 -19.12 2.46 12.46
C THR A 263 -18.83 3.66 11.55
N PRO A 264 -19.15 4.90 11.97
CA PRO A 264 -18.94 6.05 11.11
C PRO A 264 -17.47 6.05 10.70
N THR A 265 -17.25 5.81 9.42
CA THR A 265 -15.93 5.93 8.79
C THR A 265 -15.44 7.34 9.10
N PRO A 266 -14.19 7.53 9.56
CA PRO A 266 -13.69 8.87 9.85
C PRO A 266 -13.89 9.74 8.60
N VAL A 267 -14.73 10.76 8.72
CA VAL A 267 -15.10 11.66 7.62
C VAL A 267 -13.88 12.51 7.29
N CYS A 268 -13.07 12.02 6.35
CA CYS A 268 -11.92 12.71 5.78
C CYS A 268 -12.29 13.30 4.41
N GLN A 269 -13.30 14.16 4.34
CA GLN A 269 -13.62 15.01 3.17
C GLN A 269 -14.17 16.32 3.77
N ALA A 270 -13.92 17.56 3.33
CA ALA A 270 -13.20 18.08 2.18
C ALA A 270 -12.62 19.48 2.55
N ILE A 271 -11.30 19.67 2.42
CA ILE A 271 -10.76 21.04 2.27
C ILE A 271 -10.95 21.40 0.80
N SER A 272 -11.80 22.36 0.49
CA SER A 272 -11.88 22.95 -0.85
C SER A 272 -11.07 24.24 -0.88
N ILE A 273 -10.10 24.31 -1.79
CA ILE A 273 -9.32 25.52 -2.02
C ILE A 273 -10.16 26.51 -2.83
N ASP A 274 -10.51 27.63 -2.22
CA ASP A 274 -10.64 28.88 -2.97
C ASP A 274 -9.40 29.71 -2.62
N LEU A 275 -8.39 29.69 -3.51
CA LEU A 275 -7.20 30.54 -3.40
C LEU A 275 -7.63 31.98 -3.70
N LEU A 276 -8.27 32.61 -2.73
CA LEU A 276 -8.67 34.01 -2.79
C LEU A 276 -7.50 34.85 -2.31
N TYR A 277 -6.73 35.36 -3.26
CA TYR A 277 -5.67 36.34 -3.02
C TYR A 277 -6.30 37.68 -2.65
N THR A 278 -5.90 38.25 -1.51
CA THR A 278 -6.23 39.64 -1.19
C THR A 278 -5.00 40.33 -0.62
N LYS A 279 -4.76 41.57 -1.02
CA LYS A 279 -3.71 42.40 -0.44
C LYS A 279 -4.26 42.99 0.86
N ARG A 280 -3.76 42.55 2.01
CA ARG A 280 -4.11 43.15 3.30
C ARG A 280 -3.04 44.17 3.68
N THR A 281 -3.43 45.44 3.69
CA THR A 281 -2.56 46.51 4.19
C THR A 281 -2.86 46.66 5.69
N VAL A 282 -1.92 46.26 6.54
CA VAL A 282 -2.01 46.51 7.98
C VAL A 282 -0.98 47.58 8.30
N GLU A 283 -1.46 48.75 8.76
CA GLU A 283 -0.65 49.88 9.28
C GLU A 283 0.73 50.08 8.60
N GLY A 284 0.71 50.38 7.30
CA GLY A 284 1.93 50.78 6.57
C GLY A 284 2.88 49.65 6.16
N SER A 285 2.63 48.39 6.55
CA SER A 285 3.34 47.22 6.03
C SER A 285 2.48 46.46 5.00
N ILE A 286 3.05 46.22 3.82
CA ILE A 286 2.39 45.41 2.79
C ILE A 286 2.53 43.93 3.19
N SER A 287 1.43 43.33 3.64
CA SER A 287 1.36 41.90 3.97
C SER A 287 0.67 41.14 2.84
N GLY A 288 1.34 40.10 2.33
CA GLY A 288 0.67 39.10 1.49
C GLY A 288 -0.27 38.27 2.36
N GLU A 289 -1.53 38.13 1.95
CA GLU A 289 -2.51 37.26 2.62
C GLU A 289 -2.88 36.12 1.68
N LEU A 290 -2.78 34.89 2.19
CA LEU A 290 -3.41 33.71 1.60
C LEU A 290 -4.64 33.34 2.40
N ARG A 291 -5.73 33.06 1.68
CA ARG A 291 -6.97 32.58 2.29
C ARG A 291 -7.26 31.17 1.81
N TRP A 292 -7.47 30.26 2.76
CA TRP A 292 -8.00 28.93 2.52
C TRP A 292 -9.39 28.81 3.14
N ARG A 293 -10.29 28.06 2.49
CA ARG A 293 -11.57 27.69 3.08
C ARG A 293 -11.46 26.28 3.63
N ILE A 294 -11.81 26.12 4.90
CA ILE A 294 -11.86 24.81 5.56
C ILE A 294 -13.34 24.52 5.79
N ASN A 295 -13.82 23.43 5.21
CA ASN A 295 -15.20 22.98 5.31
C ASN A 295 -15.23 21.68 6.12
N ASN A 296 -16.09 21.63 7.13
CA ASN A 296 -16.54 20.40 7.75
C ASN A 296 -17.87 19.97 7.13
N PRO A 297 -17.91 19.02 6.18
CA PRO A 297 -19.17 18.58 5.56
C PRO A 297 -19.91 17.56 6.41
N SER A 298 -19.41 17.20 7.59
CA SER A 298 -20.09 16.30 8.50
C SER A 298 -21.32 16.97 9.09
N SER A 299 -22.48 16.33 8.99
CA SER A 299 -23.72 16.75 9.66
C SER A 299 -23.85 16.18 11.08
N LEU A 300 -22.91 15.34 11.50
CA LEU A 300 -23.04 14.52 12.71
C LEU A 300 -21.97 14.78 13.77
N VAL A 301 -20.83 15.35 13.38
CA VAL A 301 -19.65 15.43 14.25
C VAL A 301 -18.85 16.71 14.00
N ASP A 302 -18.46 17.36 15.09
CA ASP A 302 -17.52 18.49 15.10
C ASP A 302 -16.08 18.00 14.98
N ILE A 303 -15.26 18.77 14.27
CA ILE A 303 -13.84 18.48 14.10
C ILE A 303 -12.99 19.61 14.68
N ARG A 304 -11.81 19.26 15.17
CA ARG A 304 -10.84 20.23 15.68
C ARG A 304 -9.54 20.15 14.93
N LEU A 305 -9.01 21.30 14.54
CA LEU A 305 -7.68 21.38 13.93
C LEU A 305 -6.61 21.18 15.01
N GLU A 306 -5.83 20.12 14.89
CA GLU A 306 -4.77 19.71 15.83
C GLU A 306 -3.37 20.04 15.33
N ASN A 307 -3.16 20.02 14.00
CA ASN A 307 -1.90 20.42 13.40
C ASN A 307 -2.15 21.25 12.15
N LEU A 308 -1.35 22.29 11.94
CA LEU A 308 -1.35 23.11 10.75
C LEU A 308 0.09 23.41 10.37
N ALA A 309 0.52 23.02 9.18
CA ALA A 309 1.81 23.36 8.64
C ALA A 309 1.65 24.06 7.29
N ILE A 310 2.42 25.13 7.09
CA ILE A 310 2.39 25.93 5.87
C ILE A 310 3.75 25.79 5.21
N ARG A 311 3.76 25.60 3.88
CA ARG A 311 4.95 25.63 3.04
C ARG A 311 4.80 26.73 1.99
N TRP A 312 5.85 27.52 1.78
CA TRP A 312 5.88 28.64 0.86
C TRP A 312 7.26 28.80 0.19
N PRO A 313 7.38 29.59 -0.89
CA PRO A 313 8.62 29.69 -1.66
C PRO A 313 9.78 30.25 -0.84
N ASN A 314 10.94 29.61 -0.96
CA ASN A 314 12.20 30.16 -0.45
C ASN A 314 12.72 31.23 -1.41
N THR A 315 12.82 32.47 -0.94
CA THR A 315 13.15 33.63 -1.76
C THR A 315 14.24 34.47 -1.11
N SER A 316 14.91 35.29 -1.93
CA SER A 316 15.83 36.32 -1.46
C SER A 316 15.35 37.69 -1.97
N PRO A 317 14.93 38.62 -1.09
CA PRO A 317 14.82 38.50 0.36
C PRO A 317 13.66 37.59 0.79
N ALA A 318 13.85 36.85 1.88
CA ALA A 318 12.86 35.89 2.36
C ALA A 318 11.54 36.56 2.75
N ILE A 319 10.44 36.01 2.23
CA ILE A 319 9.09 36.26 2.74
C ILE A 319 8.93 35.46 4.02
N LYS A 320 8.63 36.13 5.14
CA LYS A 320 8.46 35.45 6.43
C LYS A 320 6.98 35.28 6.76
N LEU A 321 6.61 34.13 7.29
CA LEU A 321 5.27 33.89 7.84
C LEU A 321 5.12 34.65 9.16
N TYR A 322 4.11 35.51 9.27
CA TYR A 322 3.94 36.44 10.39
C TYR A 322 2.77 36.06 11.31
N GLN A 323 1.62 35.71 10.73
CA GLN A 323 0.41 35.49 11.51
C GLN A 323 -0.55 34.53 10.79
N THR A 324 -1.31 33.77 11.58
CA THR A 324 -2.42 32.95 11.09
C THR A 324 -3.68 33.24 11.88
N LEU A 325 -4.77 33.50 11.17
CA LEU A 325 -6.08 33.85 11.74
C LEU A 325 -7.14 32.89 11.19
N ILE A 326 -8.19 32.63 11.94
CA ILE A 326 -9.46 32.12 11.41
C ILE A 326 -10.49 33.26 11.33
N ASP A 327 -11.28 33.25 10.27
CA ASP A 327 -12.36 34.19 9.95
C ASP A 327 -11.89 35.66 9.93
N GLY A 328 -10.60 35.87 9.69
CA GLY A 328 -9.97 37.18 9.57
C GLY A 328 -9.73 37.95 10.88
N SER A 329 -10.15 37.42 12.04
CA SER A 329 -10.05 38.08 13.35
C SER A 329 -9.55 37.20 14.49
N THR A 330 -9.84 35.89 14.45
CA THR A 330 -9.51 34.99 15.55
C THR A 330 -8.09 34.49 15.38
N GLU A 331 -7.16 34.96 16.22
CA GLU A 331 -5.76 34.55 16.12
C GLU A 331 -5.58 33.08 16.50
N LEU A 332 -4.93 32.33 15.61
CA LEU A 332 -4.44 30.99 15.88
C LEU A 332 -2.97 30.98 16.29
N TRP A 333 -2.18 31.92 15.77
CA TRP A 333 -0.75 32.05 16.04
C TRP A 333 -0.21 33.34 15.42
N SER A 334 0.82 33.91 16.05
CA SER A 334 1.59 35.05 15.54
C SER A 334 3.05 34.95 15.97
N SER A 335 3.96 35.55 15.18
CA SER A 335 5.37 35.73 15.56
C SER A 335 5.99 36.91 14.81
N ALA A 336 7.22 37.32 15.19
CA ALA A 336 7.97 38.34 14.46
C ALA A 336 8.43 37.92 13.04
N GLY A 337 8.19 36.66 12.63
CA GLY A 337 8.44 36.16 11.28
C GLY A 337 9.21 34.84 11.25
N GLN A 338 8.59 33.79 10.71
CA GLN A 338 9.21 32.49 10.45
C GLN A 338 9.77 32.42 9.04
N ILE A 339 10.88 31.70 8.88
CA ILE A 339 11.63 31.64 7.62
C ILE A 339 11.08 30.48 6.75
N PRO A 340 11.06 30.62 5.40
CA PRO A 340 10.75 29.53 4.48
C PRO A 340 11.70 28.33 4.62
N PRO A 341 11.36 27.17 4.03
CA PRO A 341 10.21 26.94 3.16
C PRO A 341 8.97 26.45 3.90
N SER A 342 9.06 26.05 5.18
CA SER A 342 7.91 25.50 5.90
C SER A 342 7.94 25.80 7.39
N TYR A 343 6.76 25.88 7.99
CA TYR A 343 6.60 26.05 9.43
C TYR A 343 5.35 25.34 9.94
N SER A 344 5.50 24.65 11.08
CA SER A 344 4.38 24.05 11.82
C SER A 344 3.87 25.05 12.85
N ILE A 345 2.60 25.38 12.76
CA ILE A 345 1.96 26.34 13.65
C ILE A 345 1.83 25.75 15.05
N ALA A 346 2.37 26.47 16.02
CA ALA A 346 2.13 26.22 17.43
C ALA A 346 0.91 27.03 17.86
N PHE A 347 -0.28 26.41 17.90
CA PHE A 347 -1.51 27.15 18.19
C PHE A 347 -1.46 27.90 19.53
N THR A 348 -1.91 29.15 19.50
CA THR A 348 -2.15 29.99 20.67
C THR A 348 -3.67 30.10 20.92
N GLY A 349 -4.05 30.40 22.16
CA GLY A 349 -5.45 30.61 22.54
C GLY A 349 -6.26 29.33 22.75
N ASN A 350 -7.58 29.50 22.84
CA ASN A 350 -8.51 28.44 23.23
C ASN A 350 -8.74 27.42 22.10
N GLU A 351 -8.98 26.16 22.49
CA GLU A 351 -9.22 25.08 21.54
C GLU A 351 -10.50 25.28 20.71
N GLY A 352 -11.51 25.95 21.27
CA GLY A 352 -12.74 26.30 20.55
C GLY A 352 -12.51 27.21 19.35
N ASN A 353 -11.43 28.02 19.35
CA ASN A 353 -11.12 28.90 18.22
C ASN A 353 -10.78 28.12 16.95
N ARG A 354 -10.34 26.86 17.09
CA ARG A 354 -9.92 25.95 16.03
C ARG A 354 -10.84 24.73 15.89
N THR A 355 -12.04 24.79 16.46
CA THR A 355 -13.13 23.84 16.25
C THR A 355 -13.99 24.29 15.06
N PHE A 356 -14.49 23.32 14.31
CA PHE A 356 -15.37 23.49 13.17
C PHE A 356 -16.62 22.65 13.43
N ASP A 357 -17.73 23.36 13.66
CA ASP A 357 -19.03 22.74 13.92
C ASP A 357 -19.52 21.96 12.68
N THR A 358 -20.59 21.18 12.85
CA THR A 358 -21.22 20.44 11.75
C THR A 358 -21.65 21.35 10.60
N GLU A 359 -21.37 20.92 9.37
CA GLU A 359 -21.65 21.65 8.12
C GLU A 359 -21.06 23.08 8.06
N ALA A 360 -20.09 23.39 8.92
CA ALA A 360 -19.49 24.72 8.99
C ALA A 360 -18.36 24.90 7.97
N THR A 361 -18.29 26.10 7.39
CA THR A 361 -17.14 26.54 6.58
C THR A 361 -16.53 27.78 7.21
N ARG A 362 -15.22 27.74 7.48
CA ARG A 362 -14.47 28.85 8.05
C ARG A 362 -13.27 29.20 7.18
N ALA A 363 -12.82 30.45 7.25
CA ALA A 363 -11.69 30.92 6.45
C ALA A 363 -10.41 30.92 7.27
N LEU A 364 -9.35 30.26 6.79
CA LEU A 364 -8.01 30.38 7.34
C LEU A 364 -7.25 31.47 6.57
N ASN A 365 -6.81 32.51 7.26
CA ASN A 365 -6.02 33.60 6.70
C ASN A 365 -4.58 33.45 7.18
N VAL A 366 -3.64 33.48 6.24
CA VAL A 366 -2.21 33.34 6.50
C VAL A 366 -1.49 34.56 5.96
N LEU A 367 -0.83 35.28 6.85
CA LEU A 367 -0.24 36.58 6.61
C LEU A 367 1.28 36.49 6.59
N PHE A 368 1.88 37.19 5.63
CA PHE A 368 3.31 37.23 5.43
C PHE A 368 3.87 38.64 5.62
N THR A 369 5.14 38.77 5.97
CA THR A 369 5.80 40.07 6.21
C THR A 369 6.01 40.91 4.95
N ARG A 370 5.82 40.32 3.77
CA ARG A 370 6.01 40.95 2.45
C ARG A 370 4.90 40.48 1.50
N ASN A 371 4.83 41.09 0.32
CA ASN A 371 4.04 40.59 -0.78
C ASN A 371 4.36 39.11 -1.07
N LEU A 372 3.33 38.36 -1.44
CA LEU A 372 3.51 37.02 -1.98
C LEU A 372 4.31 37.10 -3.29
N VAL A 373 5.07 36.04 -3.56
CA VAL A 373 5.88 35.89 -4.77
C VAL A 373 5.41 34.68 -5.54
N VAL A 374 5.81 34.63 -6.80
CA VAL A 374 5.56 33.48 -7.66
C VAL A 374 6.11 32.21 -7.01
N GLY A 375 5.30 31.15 -6.99
CA GLY A 375 5.71 29.85 -6.48
C GLY A 375 4.60 29.08 -5.78
N HIS A 376 4.96 27.93 -5.23
CA HIS A 376 4.01 27.04 -4.58
C HIS A 376 3.76 27.43 -3.12
N TYR A 377 2.47 27.53 -2.79
CA TYR A 377 1.98 27.68 -1.44
C TYR A 377 1.10 26.50 -1.08
N ASN A 378 1.35 25.96 0.10
CA ASN A 378 0.96 24.61 0.46
C ASN A 378 0.58 24.61 1.94
N LEU A 379 -0.53 23.97 2.27
CA LEU A 379 -1.10 23.87 3.60
C LEU A 379 -1.37 22.41 3.95
N LEU A 380 -0.82 21.93 5.05
CA LEU A 380 -1.09 20.63 5.63
C LEU A 380 -1.89 20.86 6.91
N ALA A 381 -3.02 20.18 7.06
CA ALA A 381 -3.86 20.27 8.23
C ALA A 381 -4.22 18.87 8.74
N THR A 382 -4.09 18.66 10.05
CA THR A 382 -4.54 17.46 10.74
C THR A 382 -5.73 17.81 11.63
N PHE A 383 -6.84 17.11 11.45
CA PHE A 383 -8.05 17.27 12.24
C PHE A 383 -8.25 16.07 13.14
N ARG A 384 -8.74 16.31 14.36
CA ARG A 384 -9.27 15.30 15.27
C ARG A 384 -10.78 15.33 15.24
N ASN A 385 -11.37 14.16 15.14
CA ASN A 385 -12.80 13.95 15.33
C ASN A 385 -13.12 13.95 16.84
N LEU A 386 -14.03 14.82 17.27
CA LEU A 386 -14.33 14.99 18.70
C LEU A 386 -15.26 13.92 19.30
N SER A 387 -15.85 13.04 18.48
CA SER A 387 -16.72 11.95 18.98
C SER A 387 -15.97 10.63 19.17
N ASN A 388 -14.91 10.38 18.41
CA ASN A 388 -14.19 9.09 18.44
C ASN A 388 -12.65 9.22 18.53
N ASP A 389 -12.11 10.43 18.71
CA ASP A 389 -10.67 10.73 18.83
C ASP A 389 -9.78 10.30 17.65
N THR A 390 -10.37 9.90 16.52
CA THR A 390 -9.61 9.58 15.31
C THR A 390 -9.03 10.85 14.68
N THR A 391 -7.84 10.75 14.09
CA THR A 391 -7.19 11.86 13.39
C THR A 391 -7.15 11.64 11.89
N CYS A 392 -7.25 12.74 11.14
CA CYS A 392 -7.23 12.76 9.69
C CYS A 392 -6.31 13.87 9.21
N THR A 393 -5.44 13.60 8.25
CA THR A 393 -4.55 14.61 7.67
C THR A 393 -4.90 14.85 6.22
N THR A 394 -4.94 16.12 5.83
CA THR A 394 -5.24 16.57 4.47
C THR A 394 -4.30 17.70 4.08
N SER A 395 -3.97 17.79 2.81
CA SER A 395 -3.07 18.81 2.28
C SER A 395 -3.67 19.47 1.06
N THR A 396 -3.44 20.77 0.94
CA THR A 396 -4.01 21.58 -0.12
C THR A 396 -2.99 22.63 -0.52
N GLY A 397 -2.92 22.99 -1.80
CA GLY A 397 -1.96 23.99 -2.25
C GLY A 397 -2.23 24.48 -3.65
N GLY A 398 -1.48 25.48 -4.06
CA GLY A 398 -1.55 26.01 -5.42
C GLY A 398 -0.30 26.78 -5.78
N TYR A 399 -0.16 26.99 -7.08
CA TYR A 399 0.88 27.84 -7.63
C TYR A 399 0.36 29.26 -7.76
N LEU A 400 1.02 30.20 -7.09
CA LEU A 400 0.78 31.62 -7.35
C LEU A 400 1.57 32.00 -8.60
N ALA A 401 0.87 32.27 -9.70
CA ALA A 401 1.46 32.82 -10.91
C ALA A 401 1.87 34.28 -10.71
N ALA A 402 2.77 34.78 -11.55
CA ALA A 402 3.04 36.21 -11.62
C ALA A 402 1.75 36.96 -11.97
N PRO A 403 1.46 38.12 -11.37
CA PRO A 403 0.43 38.99 -11.92
C PRO A 403 0.82 39.35 -13.36
N PRO A 404 -0.16 39.43 -14.29
CA PRO A 404 0.09 39.81 -15.68
C PRO A 404 0.67 41.23 -15.81
#